data_AF-A0A7X6SVL4-F1
#
_entry.id   AF-A0A7X6SVL4-F1
#
_cell.length_a   1.000
_cell.length_b   1.000
_cell.length_c   1.000
_cell.angle_alpha   90.00
_cell.angle_beta   90.00
_cell.angle_gamma   90.00
#
_symmetry.space_group_name_H-M   'P 1'
#
loop_
_entity.id
_entity.type
_entity.pdbx_description
1 polymer ?
#
loop_
_entity_poly.entity_id
_entity_poly.type
_entity_poly.pdbx_seq_one_letter_code
_entity_poly.pdbx_strand_id
1 'polypeptide(L)'
;NDTALAESICLRDEELDILYENIFDELLLIIGNKPEGDQATAQCAAGLLWVARHLARIGDHATNVAERVFFMVKGERLKPLLEEKRKTLSENKGG
;
A
#
# COMPACT_ATOMS: atom_id res chain seq x y z
N ASN A 1 -20.54 6.77 7.67
CA ASN A 1 -20.14 6.17 8.95
C ASN A 1 -18.63 6.08 8.96
N ASP A 2 -17.96 6.72 9.92
CA ASP A 2 -16.49 6.93 9.90
C ASP A 2 -15.69 5.63 9.93
N THR A 3 -16.26 4.57 10.51
CA THR A 3 -15.64 3.24 10.57
C THR A 3 -15.55 2.57 9.20
N ALA A 4 -16.54 2.77 8.33
CA ALA A 4 -16.52 2.24 6.97
C ALA A 4 -15.48 2.98 6.10
N LEU A 5 -15.30 4.28 6.33
CA LEU A 5 -14.25 5.05 5.67
C LEU A 5 -12.87 4.57 6.13
N ALA A 6 -12.68 4.32 7.43
CA ALA A 6 -11.43 3.78 7.95
C ALA A 6 -11.08 2.39 7.37
N GLU A 7 -12.06 1.50 7.27
CA GLU A 7 -11.90 0.21 6.58
C GLU A 7 -11.46 0.42 5.11
N SER A 8 -12.09 1.35 4.38
CA SER A 8 -11.74 1.63 2.98
C SER A 8 -10.33 2.21 2.80
N ILE A 9 -9.86 3.04 3.74
CA ILE A 9 -8.51 3.61 3.70
C ILE A 9 -7.47 2.51 3.83
N CYS A 10 -7.67 1.58 4.79
CA CYS A 10 -6.75 0.46 5.00
C CYS A 10 -6.67 -0.45 3.77
N LEU A 11 -7.79 -0.69 3.07
CA LEU A 11 -7.81 -1.50 1.85
C LEU A 11 -7.06 -0.81 0.69
N ARG A 12 -7.25 0.49 0.53
CA ARG A 12 -6.57 1.27 -0.52
C ARG A 12 -5.07 1.40 -0.28
N ASP A 13 -4.65 1.41 0.98
CA ASP A 13 -3.23 1.43 1.35
C ASP A 13 -2.53 0.11 0.96
N GLU A 14 -3.19 -1.03 1.17
CA GLU A 14 -2.69 -2.33 0.70
C GLU A 14 -2.54 -2.37 -0.83
N GLU A 15 -3.52 -1.83 -1.57
CA GLU A 15 -3.42 -1.70 -3.03
C GLU A 15 -2.23 -0.82 -3.45
N LEU A 16 -1.97 0.24 -2.68
CA LEU A 16 -0.89 1.18 -2.95
C LEU A 16 0.49 0.59 -2.62
N ASP A 17 0.61 -0.24 -1.58
CA ASP A 17 1.81 -1.03 -1.29
C ASP A 17 2.12 -2.02 -2.43
N ILE A 18 1.10 -2.74 -2.92
CA ILE A 18 1.27 -3.66 -4.06
C ILE A 18 1.72 -2.89 -5.31
N LEU A 19 1.11 -1.72 -5.56
CA LEU A 19 1.49 -0.88 -6.69
C LEU A 19 2.94 -0.40 -6.56
N TYR A 20 3.38 -0.03 -5.36
CA TYR A 20 4.77 0.36 -5.11
C TYR A 20 5.74 -0.77 -5.45
N GLU A 21 5.48 -2.01 -5.00
CA GLU A 21 6.34 -3.17 -5.32
C GLU A 21 6.41 -3.43 -6.83
N ASN A 22 5.26 -3.38 -7.52
CA ASN A 22 5.22 -3.56 -8.99
C ASN A 22 6.04 -2.48 -9.73
N ILE A 23 5.87 -1.21 -9.34
CA ILE A 23 6.63 -0.09 -9.90
C ILE A 23 8.12 -0.25 -9.59
N PHE A 24 8.46 -0.73 -8.40
CA PHE A 24 9.84 -0.94 -7.99
C PHE A 24 10.54 -1.95 -8.92
N ASP A 25 9.92 -3.11 -9.14
CA ASP A 25 10.45 -4.15 -10.02
C ASP A 25 10.57 -3.67 -11.48
N GLU A 26 9.55 -2.98 -11.99
CA GLU A 26 9.56 -2.45 -13.35
C GLU A 26 10.68 -1.42 -13.55
N LEU A 27 10.85 -0.50 -12.60
CA LEU A 27 11.91 0.51 -12.67
C LEU A 27 13.31 -0.10 -12.52
N LEU A 28 13.49 -1.15 -11.73
CA LEU A 28 14.76 -1.88 -11.68
C LEU A 28 15.07 -2.56 -13.02
N LEU A 29 14.08 -3.16 -13.67
CA LEU A 29 14.25 -3.73 -15.01
C LEU A 29 14.65 -2.66 -16.03
N ILE A 30 14.04 -1.47 -15.97
CA ILE A 30 14.40 -0.34 -16.83
C ILE A 30 15.86 0.08 -16.59
N ILE A 31 16.28 0.20 -15.32
CA ILE A 31 17.65 0.57 -14.97
C ILE A 31 18.66 -0.50 -15.44
N GLY A 32 18.30 -1.77 -15.33
CA GLY A 32 19.13 -2.91 -15.72
C GLY A 32 19.28 -3.06 -17.24
N ASN A 33 18.24 -2.75 -18.01
CA ASN A 33 18.21 -2.94 -19.46
C ASN A 33 18.61 -1.70 -20.27
N LYS A 34 18.82 -0.54 -19.64
CA LYS A 34 19.25 0.68 -20.32
C LYS A 34 20.66 0.51 -20.96
N PRO A 35 21.00 1.25 -22.02
CA PRO A 35 22.34 1.24 -22.61
C PRO A 35 23.46 1.66 -21.63
N GLU A 36 24.67 1.16 -21.85
CA GLU A 36 25.85 1.64 -21.11
C GLU A 36 26.06 3.14 -21.33
N GLY A 37 26.34 3.87 -20.25
CA GLY A 37 26.51 5.33 -20.29
C GLY A 37 25.21 6.15 -20.26
N ASP A 38 24.03 5.53 -20.39
CA ASP A 38 22.75 6.23 -20.25
C ASP A 38 22.42 6.49 -18.76
N GLN A 39 23.02 7.55 -18.22
CA GLN A 39 22.76 7.99 -16.85
C GLN A 39 21.40 8.68 -16.70
N ALA A 40 20.87 9.27 -17.78
CA ALA A 40 19.61 10.00 -17.74
C ALA A 40 18.44 9.06 -17.41
N THR A 41 18.37 7.90 -18.08
CA THR A 41 17.34 6.88 -17.78
C THR A 41 17.41 6.40 -16.33
N ALA A 42 18.63 6.15 -15.82
CA ALA A 42 18.80 5.72 -14.43
C ALA A 42 18.39 6.81 -13.43
N GLN A 43 18.72 8.07 -13.68
CA GLN A 43 18.33 9.20 -12.82
C GLN A 43 16.81 9.39 -12.81
N CYS A 44 16.16 9.31 -13.98
CA CYS A 44 14.70 9.40 -14.09
C CYS A 44 14.01 8.26 -13.33
N ALA A 45 14.45 7.02 -13.54
CA ALA A 45 13.89 5.86 -12.84
C ALA A 45 14.08 5.96 -11.32
N ALA A 46 15.26 6.39 -10.85
CA ALA A 46 15.50 6.65 -9.43
C ALA A 46 14.57 7.75 -8.88
N GLY A 47 14.36 8.84 -9.64
CA GLY A 47 13.40 9.90 -9.27
C GLY A 47 11.98 9.37 -9.10
N LEU A 48 11.53 8.50 -10.01
CA LEU A 48 10.22 7.86 -9.94
C LEU A 48 10.10 6.92 -8.73
N LEU A 49 11.15 6.16 -8.40
CA LEU A 49 11.20 5.35 -7.18
C LEU A 49 11.01 6.20 -5.92
N TRP A 50 11.64 7.37 -5.85
CA TRP A 50 11.45 8.30 -4.72
C TRP A 50 10.01 8.79 -4.62
N VAL A 51 9.38 9.16 -5.75
CA VAL A 51 7.98 9.59 -5.78
C VAL A 51 7.06 8.45 -5.31
N ALA A 52 7.24 7.24 -5.83
CA ALA A 52 6.45 6.07 -5.44
C ALA A 52 6.59 5.77 -3.94
N ARG A 53 7.83 5.83 -3.40
CA ARG A 53 8.10 5.66 -1.98
C ARG A 53 7.42 6.72 -1.12
N HIS A 54 7.37 7.97 -1.58
CA HIS A 54 6.68 9.04 -0.86
C HIS A 54 5.16 8.85 -0.84
N LEU A 55 4.58 8.38 -1.94
CA LEU A 55 3.16 8.01 -1.98
C LEU A 55 2.84 6.89 -1.00
N ALA A 56 3.67 5.84 -0.93
CA ALA A 56 3.55 4.75 0.07
C ALA A 56 3.52 5.27 1.50
N ARG A 57 4.41 6.21 1.85
CA ARG A 57 4.42 6.82 3.18
C ARG A 57 3.18 7.66 3.49
N ILE A 58 2.63 8.36 2.50
CA ILE A 58 1.40 9.13 2.67
C ILE A 58 0.22 8.18 2.94
N GLY A 59 0.16 7.05 2.23
CA GLY A 59 -0.81 5.97 2.47
C GLY A 59 -0.75 5.46 3.91
N ASP A 60 0.44 5.04 4.37
CA ASP A 60 0.63 4.54 5.74
C ASP A 60 0.21 5.59 6.79
N HIS A 61 0.52 6.87 6.57
CA HIS A 61 0.05 7.94 7.47
C HIS A 61 -1.47 8.10 7.48
N ALA A 62 -2.12 7.98 6.31
CA ALA A 62 -3.58 8.00 6.24
C ALA A 62 -4.20 6.80 6.98
N THR A 63 -3.62 5.60 6.82
CA THR A 63 -4.02 4.39 7.56
C THR A 63 -3.87 4.57 9.06
N ASN A 64 -2.74 5.10 9.53
CA ASN A 64 -2.51 5.37 10.96
C ASN A 64 -3.56 6.33 11.55
N VAL A 65 -3.98 7.36 10.81
CA VAL A 65 -5.06 8.27 11.23
C VAL A 65 -6.40 7.54 11.25
N ALA A 66 -6.72 6.79 10.20
CA ALA A 66 -7.95 6.01 10.10
C ALA A 66 -8.10 4.98 11.23
N GLU A 67 -7.03 4.26 11.57
CA GLU A 67 -7.00 3.30 12.67
C GLU A 67 -7.29 3.97 14.03
N ARG A 68 -6.72 5.16 14.27
CA ARG A 68 -6.99 5.92 15.50
C ARG A 68 -8.44 6.35 15.58
N VAL A 69 -9.01 6.85 14.50
CA VAL A 69 -10.44 7.23 14.43
C VAL A 69 -11.33 6.01 14.68
N PHE A 70 -11.03 4.88 14.03
CA PHE A 70 -11.77 3.64 14.23
C PHE A 70 -11.71 3.18 15.69
N PHE A 71 -10.53 3.16 16.29
CA PHE A 71 -10.35 2.78 17.69
C PHE A 71 -11.12 3.69 18.66
N MET A 72 -11.12 5.01 18.42
CA MET A 72 -11.89 5.95 19.24
C MET A 72 -13.41 5.69 19.17
N VAL A 73 -13.92 5.21 18.04
CA VAL A 73 -15.36 4.94 17.83
C VAL A 73 -15.77 3.54 18.31
N LYS A 74 -14.92 2.53 18.12
CA LYS A 74 -15.24 1.12 18.35
C LYS A 74 -14.60 0.50 19.60
N GLY A 75 -13.54 1.10 20.12
CA GLY A 75 -12.73 0.52 21.21
C GLY A 75 -11.86 -0.67 20.78
N GLU A 76 -11.81 -0.97 19.49
CA GLU A 76 -11.14 -2.15 18.93
C GLU A 76 -10.14 -1.76 17.84
N ARG A 77 -9.13 -2.60 17.59
CA ARG A 77 -8.11 -2.35 16.54
C ARG A 77 -8.61 -2.83 15.18
N LEU A 78 -8.53 -1.95 14.18
CA LEU A 78 -9.04 -2.21 12.83
C LEU A 78 -8.33 -3.37 12.09
N LYS A 79 -6.99 -3.36 12.02
CA LYS A 79 -6.22 -4.35 11.25
C LYS A 79 -6.49 -5.82 11.66
N PRO A 80 -6.44 -6.19 12.96
CA PRO A 80 -6.77 -7.56 13.38
C PRO A 80 -8.18 -7.99 12.99
N LEU A 81 -9.17 -7.09 13.09
CA LEU A 81 -10.55 -7.37 12.70
C LEU A 81 -10.68 -7.62 11.19
N LEU A 82 -9.95 -6.88 10.35
CA LEU A 82 -9.92 -7.10 8.92
C LEU A 82 -9.27 -8.44 8.57
N GLU A 83 -8.21 -8.83 9.27
CA GLU A 83 -7.54 -10.12 9.06
C GLU A 83 -8.45 -11.31 9.44
N GLU A 84 -9.17 -11.21 10.56
CA GLU A 84 -10.16 -12.22 10.98
C GLU A 84 -11.34 -12.31 10.01
N LYS A 85 -11.88 -11.17 9.56
CA LYS A 85 -12.89 -11.12 8.50
C LYS A 85 -12.42 -11.82 7.23
N ARG A 86 -11.16 -11.63 6.82
CA ARG A 86 -10.60 -12.29 5.62
C ARG A 86 -10.49 -13.80 5.77
N LYS A 87 -10.04 -14.29 6.94
CA LYS A 87 -9.93 -15.74 7.23
C LYS A 87 -11.29 -16.42 7.17
N THR A 88 -12.28 -15.87 7.88
CA THR A 88 -13.66 -16.41 7.89
C THR A 88 -14.32 -16.40 6.51
N LEU A 89 -14.08 -15.36 5.68
CA LEU A 89 -14.55 -15.30 4.29
C LEU A 89 -13.89 -16.36 3.38
N SER A 90 -12.62 -16.71 3.64
CA SER A 90 -11.91 -17.73 2.87
C SER A 90 -12.35 -19.15 3.23
N GLU A 91 -12.65 -19.40 4.50
CA GLU A 91 -13.14 -20.69 5.01
C GLU A 91 -14.55 -21.01 4.47
N ASN A 92 -15.44 -20.01 4.43
CA ASN A 92 -16.81 -20.19 3.92
C ASN A 92 -16.92 -20.34 2.39
N LYS A 93 -15.86 -20.05 1.62
CA LYS A 93 -15.83 -20.28 0.16
C LYS A 93 -15.29 -21.66 -0.22
N GLY A 94 -14.76 -22.42 0.74
CA GLY A 94 -14.19 -23.75 0.56
C GLY A 94 -15.11 -24.92 0.95
N GLY A 95 -16.36 -24.65 1.34
CA GLY A 95 -17.39 -25.66 1.66
C GLY A 95 -18.60 -25.54 0.74
#